data_AF-A0A372IFT2-F1
#
_entry.id   AF-A0A372IFT2-F1
#
_cell.length_a   1.000
_cell.length_b   1.000
_cell.length_c   1.000
_cell.angle_alpha   90.00
_cell.angle_beta   90.00
_cell.angle_gamma   90.00
#
_symmetry.space_group_name_H-M   'P 1'
#
loop_
_entity.id
_entity.type
_entity.pdbx_description
1 polymer ?
#
loop_
_entity_poly.entity_id
_entity_poly.type
_entity_poly.pdbx_seq_one_letter_code
_entity_poly.pdbx_strand_id
1 'polypeptide(L)' 'MFTKVALNPQLSRKTIGRIHRYIFDFGAGAHRVFWDGDRAYIETDDPADAALLKETFPTMVGNEVEATQSASSR' A
#
# COMPACT_ATOMS: atom_id res chain seq x y z
N MET A 1 6.07 3.34 12.41
CA MET A 1 6.57 3.96 11.16
C MET A 1 5.60 3.51 10.09
N PHE A 2 5.03 4.43 9.30
CA PHE A 2 4.07 4.03 8.27
C PHE A 2 4.79 3.48 7.02
N THR A 3 4.32 2.35 6.52
CA THR A 3 4.75 1.73 5.27
C THR A 3 3.73 2.04 4.20
N LYS A 4 4.19 2.63 3.09
CA LYS A 4 3.39 2.97 1.93
C LYS A 4 3.47 1.84 0.90
N VAL A 5 2.31 1.42 0.39
CA VAL A 5 2.15 0.34 -0.59
C VAL A 5 1.44 0.90 -1.81
N ALA A 6 2.16 0.98 -2.93
CA ALA A 6 1.60 1.47 -4.20
C ALA A 6 0.67 0.44 -4.82
N LEU A 7 -0.48 0.90 -5.31
CA LEU A 7 -1.40 0.06 -6.06
C LEU A 7 -1.19 0.23 -7.57
N ASN A 8 -1.61 -0.78 -8.32
CA ASN A 8 -1.63 -0.73 -9.78
C ASN A 8 -2.62 0.36 -10.25
N PRO A 9 -2.19 1.32 -11.09
CA PRO A 9 -3.02 2.46 -11.50
C PRO A 9 -4.25 2.04 -12.34
N GLN A 10 -4.26 0.83 -12.91
CA GLN A 10 -5.40 0.32 -13.68
C GLN A 10 -6.54 -0.22 -12.80
N LEU A 11 -6.36 -0.26 -11.47
CA LEU A 11 -7.38 -0.79 -10.57
C LEU A 11 -8.53 0.21 -10.42
N SER A 12 -9.75 -0.31 -10.56
CA SER A 12 -10.94 0.47 -10.25
C SER A 12 -11.01 0.82 -8.76
N ARG A 13 -11.67 1.93 -8.43
CA ARG A 13 -11.96 2.30 -7.02
C ARG A 13 -12.67 1.19 -6.26
N LYS A 14 -13.53 0.41 -6.92
CA LYS A 14 -14.22 -0.74 -6.33
C LYS A 14 -13.24 -1.85 -5.97
N THR A 15 -12.26 -2.13 -6.82
CA THR A 15 -11.21 -3.11 -6.55
C THR A 15 -10.33 -2.65 -5.40
N ILE A 16 -9.92 -1.38 -5.39
CA ILE A 16 -9.15 -0.78 -4.29
C ILE A 16 -9.90 -0.90 -2.96
N GLY A 17 -11.21 -0.60 -2.94
CA GLY A 17 -12.05 -0.76 -1.76
C GLY A 17 -12.11 -2.20 -1.24
N ARG A 18 -12.05 -3.21 -2.12
CA ARG A 18 -11.98 -4.63 -1.72
C ARG A 18 -10.63 -5.00 -1.11
N ILE A 19 -9.53 -4.48 -1.66
CA ILE A 19 -8.19 -4.67 -1.09
C ILE A 19 -8.13 -4.03 0.30
N HIS A 20 -8.67 -2.81 0.43
CA HIS A 20 -8.75 -2.13 1.72
C HIS A 20 -9.62 -2.90 2.73
N ARG A 21 -10.75 -3.47 2.28
CA ARG A 21 -11.56 -4.32 3.15
C ARG A 21 -10.83 -5.57 3.61
N TYR A 22 -10.06 -6.19 2.71
CA TYR A 22 -9.23 -7.34 3.06
C TYR A 22 -8.23 -7.01 4.16
N ILE A 23 -7.47 -5.90 4.04
CA ILE A 23 -6.52 -5.53 5.10
C ILE A 23 -7.21 -5.11 6.39
N PHE A 24 -8.43 -4.57 6.33
CA PHE A 24 -9.25 -4.31 7.51
C PHE A 24 -9.63 -5.60 8.26
N ASP A 25 -9.95 -6.66 7.52
CA ASP A 25 -10.39 -7.93 8.11
C ASP A 25 -9.23 -8.81 8.61
N PHE A 26 -8.03 -8.70 8.01
CA PHE A 26 -6.89 -9.59 8.28
C PHE A 26 -5.61 -8.91 8.77
N GLY A 27 -5.49 -7.60 8.62
CA GLY A 27 -4.32 -6.83 9.05
C GLY A 27 -4.35 -6.54 10.56
N ALA A 28 -3.18 -6.22 11.11
CA ALA A 28 -3.01 -5.88 12.51
C ALA A 28 -2.86 -4.37 12.76
N GLY A 29 -2.44 -3.62 11.72
CA GLY A 29 -2.14 -2.20 11.81
C GLY A 29 -3.32 -1.28 11.46
N ALA A 30 -3.15 -0.01 11.83
CA ALA A 30 -3.99 1.07 11.34
C ALA A 30 -3.65 1.34 9.87
N HIS A 31 -4.68 1.39 9.03
CA HIS A 31 -4.52 1.52 7.58
C HIS A 31 -5.34 2.67 7.01
N ARG A 32 -4.85 3.26 5.93
CA ARG A 32 -5.57 4.27 5.14
C ARG A 32 -5.32 4.10 3.65
N VAL A 33 -6.35 4.40 2.86
CA VAL A 33 -6.25 4.54 1.40
C VAL A 33 -6.20 6.02 1.06
N PHE A 34 -5.28 6.40 0.19
CA PHE A 34 -5.24 7.75 -0.38
C PHE A 34 -4.80 7.70 -1.83
N TRP A 35 -5.05 8.80 -2.55
CA TRP A 35 -4.65 8.98 -3.94
C TRP A 35 -3.59 10.06 -4.03
N ASP A 36 -2.58 9.81 -4.86
CA ASP A 36 -1.58 10.79 -5.27
C ASP A 36 -1.52 10.74 -6.81
N GLY A 37 -2.08 11.78 -7.44
CA GLY A 37 -2.43 11.79 -8.85
C GLY A 37 -3.38 10.65 -9.23
N ASP A 38 -3.04 9.92 -10.29
CA ASP A 38 -3.81 8.78 -10.80
C ASP A 38 -3.52 7.47 -10.07
N ARG A 39 -2.64 7.49 -9.06
CA ARG A 39 -2.23 6.29 -8.33
C ARG A 39 -2.81 6.26 -6.93
N ALA A 40 -3.31 5.09 -6.54
CA ALA A 40 -3.77 4.83 -5.18
C ALA A 40 -2.69 4.17 -4.35
N TYR A 41 -2.70 4.46 -3.06
CA TYR A 41 -1.76 3.94 -2.07
C TYR A 41 -2.50 3.44 -0.86
N ILE A 42 -1.95 2.39 -0.24
CA ILE A 42 -2.33 1.95 1.11
C ILE A 42 -1.15 2.26 2.02
N GLU A 43 -1.40 3.02 3.07
CA GLU A 43 -0.47 3.14 4.19
C GLU A 43 -0.93 2.26 5.34
N THR A 44 0.03 1.62 6.02
CA THR A 44 -0.16 0.85 7.24
C THR A 44 0.97 1.14 8.22
N ASP A 45 0.72 1.17 9.53
CA ASP A 45 1.77 1.27 10.55
C ASP A 45 2.42 -0.08 10.90
N ASP A 46 1.87 -1.20 10.43
CA ASP A 46 2.42 -2.54 10.62
C ASP A 46 3.13 -3.03 9.34
N PRO A 47 4.43 -3.33 9.37
CA PRO A 47 5.14 -3.87 8.21
C PRO A 47 4.63 -5.26 7.76
N ALA A 48 4.02 -6.06 8.66
CA ALA A 48 3.43 -7.35 8.30
C ALA A 48 2.22 -7.19 7.37
N ASP A 49 1.45 -6.12 7.53
CA ASP A 49 0.32 -5.80 6.65
C ASP A 49 0.79 -5.48 5.22
N ALA A 50 1.92 -4.80 5.10
CA ALA A 50 2.52 -4.51 3.79
C ALA A 50 3.00 -5.79 3.10
N ALA A 51 3.56 -6.74 3.85
CA ALA A 51 3.93 -8.06 3.33
C ALA A 51 2.68 -8.86 2.91
N LEU A 52 1.65 -8.89 3.77
CA LEU A 52 0.37 -9.55 3.50
C LEU A 52 -0.28 -9.05 2.20
N LEU A 53 -0.27 -7.73 1.96
CA LEU A 53 -0.80 -7.14 0.72
C LEU A 53 -0.02 -7.59 -0.51
N LYS A 54 1.32 -7.63 -0.44
CA LYS A 54 2.19 -8.06 -1.55
C LYS A 54 2.03 -9.55 -1.86
N GLU A 55 1.91 -10.38 -0.83
CA GLU A 55 1.73 -11.83 -0.98
C GLU A 55 0.35 -12.19 -1.52
N THR A 56 -0.70 -11.52 -1.01
CA THR A 56 -2.09 -11.81 -1.39
C THR A 56 -2.43 -11.25 -2.77
N PHE A 57 -1.92 -10.06 -3.11
CA PHE A 57 -2.27 -9.35 -4.33
C PHE A 57 -1.04 -8.95 -5.17
N PRO A 58 -0.19 -9.92 -5.58
CA PRO A 58 1.13 -9.64 -6.18
C PRO A 58 1.08 -8.87 -7.50
N THR A 59 -0.04 -8.91 -8.23
CA THR A 59 -0.23 -8.17 -9.49
C THR A 59 -0.98 -6.85 -9.34
N MET A 60 -1.59 -6.62 -8.16
CA MET A 60 -2.37 -5.42 -7.85
C MET A 60 -1.59 -4.44 -6.98
N VAL A 61 -0.59 -4.93 -6.25
CA VAL A 61 0.39 -4.12 -5.54
C VAL A 61 1.60 -3.92 -6.42
N GLY A 62 1.93 -2.66 -6.72
CA GLY A 62 3.14 -2.32 -7.45
C GLY A 62 4.35 -2.48 -6.55
N ASN A 63 5.42 -3.09 -7.07
CA ASN A 63 6.75 -2.94 -6.50
C ASN A 63 7.23 -1.51 -6.78
N GLU A 64 6.86 -0.55 -5.92
CA GLU A 64 7.65 0.68 -5.83
C GLU A 64 8.96 0.31 -5.15
N VAL A 65 10.00 0.13 -5.97
CA VAL A 65 11.38 0.34 -5.52
C VAL A 65 11.57 1.86 -5.41
N GLU A 66 10.87 2.50 -4.47
CA GLU A 66 11.25 3.84 -4.03
C GLU A 66 12.10 3.68 -2.78
N ALA A 67 13.40 3.58 -3.02
CA ALA A 67 14.39 3.94 -2.04
C ALA A 67 14.24 5.42 -1.71
N THR A 68 13.27 5.79 -0.85
CA THR A 68 13.37 7.03 -0.10
C THR A 68 14.29 6.80 1.10
N GLN A 69 15.54 6.41 0.81
CA GLN A 69 16.64 6.80 1.69
C GLN A 69 16.80 8.29 1.44
N SER A 70 16.29 9.11 2.34
CA SER A 70 16.68 10.51 2.43
C SER A 70 18.20 10.56 2.62
N ALA A 71 18.93 10.63 1.50
CA ALA A 71 20.19 11.33 1.44
C ALA A 71 19.88 12.80 1.76
N SER A 72 19.85 13.13 3.04
CA SER A 72 20.03 14.50 3.48
C SER A 72 21.42 14.60 4.07
N SER A 73 22.37 14.85 3.15
CA SER A 73 23.61 15.52 3.49
C SER A 73 23.26 16.89 4.08
N ARG A 74 23.64 17.11 5.35
CA ARG A 74 24.15 18.39 5.87
C ARG A 74 24.75 18.19 7.25
#